data_AF-A0A7J3C6U3-F1
#
_entry.id   AF-A0A7J3C6U3-F1
#
_cell.length_a   1.000
_cell.length_b   1.000
_cell.length_c   1.000
_cell.angle_alpha   90.00
_cell.angle_beta   90.00
_cell.angle_gamma   90.00
#
_symmetry.space_group_name_H-M   'P 1'
#
loop_
_entity.id
_entity.type
_entity.pdbx_description
1 polymer ?
#
loop_
_entity_poly.entity_id
_entity_poly.type
_entity_poly.pdbx_seq_one_letter_code
_entity_poly.pdbx_strand_id
1 'polypeptide(L)'
;MDSSSTRRIALRLTPQEDDEINDFLSTTLRFKTKSELIRAAVYSYIHKSGYQERQQESEITFSKATMNTLDQMVVKGLFKDRNDALEFIMRKVNEEHFLSIWLSKLVKGYLDTRDLLTMDDFSSMDEKDDKQRGESNGPKL
;
A
#
# COMPACT_ATOMS: atom_id res chain seq x y z
N MET A 1 -4.81 42.47 -28.86
CA MET A 1 -4.73 42.46 -27.39
C MET A 1 -6.11 42.09 -26.89
N ASP A 2 -6.36 40.80 -26.71
CA ASP A 2 -7.69 40.32 -26.30
C ASP A 2 -7.90 40.56 -24.80
N SER A 3 -8.93 41.34 -24.51
CA SER A 3 -9.49 41.52 -23.18
C SER A 3 -9.77 40.17 -22.54
N SER A 4 -9.08 39.89 -21.42
CA SER A 4 -9.26 38.73 -20.54
C SER A 4 -10.75 38.42 -20.31
N SER A 5 -11.28 37.46 -21.06
CA SER A 5 -12.65 36.98 -20.93
C SER A 5 -12.75 36.21 -19.61
N THR A 6 -13.18 36.91 -18.56
CA THR A 6 -13.44 36.30 -17.25
C THR A 6 -14.67 35.41 -17.39
N ARG A 7 -14.46 34.11 -17.66
CA ARG A 7 -15.55 33.13 -17.69
C ARG A 7 -16.17 33.04 -16.29
N ARG A 8 -17.45 33.37 -16.19
CA ARG A 8 -18.22 33.27 -14.94
C ARG A 8 -18.87 31.90 -14.86
N ILE A 9 -18.73 31.25 -13.71
CA ILE A 9 -19.39 29.98 -13.39
C ILE A 9 -20.31 30.25 -12.20
N ALA A 10 -21.57 29.84 -12.32
CA ALA A 10 -22.52 29.86 -11.22
C ALA A 10 -22.58 28.46 -10.61
N LEU A 11 -22.40 28.37 -9.29
CA LEU A 11 -22.46 27.13 -8.53
C LEU A 11 -23.67 27.21 -7.59
N ARG A 12 -24.37 26.09 -7.42
CA ARG A 12 -25.40 25.94 -6.40
C ARG A 12 -24.77 25.17 -5.25
N LEU A 13 -24.72 25.80 -4.08
CA LEU A 13 -24.21 25.21 -2.85
C LEU A 13 -25.40 24.93 -1.93
N THR A 14 -25.30 23.86 -1.16
CA THR A 14 -26.21 23.61 -0.04
C THR A 14 -25.92 24.62 1.09
N PRO A 15 -26.89 24.87 1.98
CA PRO A 15 -26.67 25.77 3.13
C PRO A 15 -25.50 25.32 4.02
N GLN A 16 -25.38 24.00 4.24
CA GLN A 16 -24.28 23.42 5.01
C GLN A 16 -22.90 23.73 4.38
N GLU A 17 -22.75 23.53 3.07
CA GLU A 17 -21.50 23.82 2.37
C GLU A 17 -21.15 25.32 2.43
N ASP A 18 -22.15 26.21 2.35
CA ASP A 18 -21.90 27.65 2.46
C ASP A 18 -21.42 28.04 3.86
N ASP A 19 -22.02 27.45 4.90
CA ASP A 19 -21.63 27.67 6.30
C ASP A 19 -20.22 27.15 6.59
N GLU A 20 -19.87 25.95 6.12
CA GLU A 20 -18.52 25.39 6.24
C GLU A 20 -17.47 26.26 5.53
N ILE A 21 -17.80 26.78 4.35
CA ILE A 21 -16.92 27.72 3.63
C ILE A 21 -16.75 29.03 4.39
N ASN A 22 -17.82 29.56 4.98
CA ASN A 22 -17.77 30.77 5.81
C ASN A 22 -16.89 30.56 7.04
N ASP A 23 -17.06 29.42 7.73
CA ASP A 23 -16.28 29.08 8.91
C ASP A 23 -14.79 28.93 8.57
N PHE A 24 -14.48 28.23 7.49
CA PHE A 24 -13.11 28.12 6.98
C PHE A 24 -12.49 29.49 6.65
N LEU A 25 -13.21 30.38 5.98
CA LEU A 25 -12.71 31.73 5.67
C LEU A 25 -12.53 32.60 6.91
N SER A 26 -13.30 32.35 7.98
CA SER A 26 -13.13 33.06 9.25
C SER A 26 -11.88 32.61 10.01
N THR A 27 -11.47 31.35 9.85
CA THR A 27 -10.34 30.74 10.56
C THR A 27 -9.02 30.86 9.81
N THR A 28 -9.03 31.02 8.48
CA THR A 28 -7.82 31.18 7.66
C THR A 28 -7.79 32.48 6.85
N LEU A 29 -6.75 33.29 7.06
CA LEU A 29 -6.50 34.54 6.31
C LEU A 29 -5.95 34.29 4.89
N ARG A 30 -5.85 33.02 4.46
CA ARG A 30 -5.20 32.64 3.20
C ARG A 30 -5.98 33.11 1.97
N PHE A 31 -7.30 33.21 2.06
CA PHE A 31 -8.15 33.59 0.93
C PHE A 31 -9.09 34.73 1.36
N LYS A 32 -9.24 35.76 0.53
CA LYS A 32 -10.03 36.94 0.87
C LYS A 32 -11.51 36.79 0.54
N THR A 33 -11.85 35.91 -0.40
CA THR A 33 -13.23 35.74 -0.87
C THR A 33 -13.56 34.27 -1.12
N LYS A 34 -14.86 33.91 -1.00
CA LYS A 34 -15.37 32.58 -1.37
C LYS A 34 -14.96 32.17 -2.78
N SER A 35 -15.07 33.09 -3.74
CA SER A 35 -14.71 32.81 -5.13
C SER A 35 -13.22 32.52 -5.30
N GLU A 36 -12.35 33.14 -4.50
CA GLU A 36 -10.91 32.86 -4.53
C GLU A 36 -10.58 31.49 -3.96
N LEU A 37 -11.18 31.13 -2.82
CA LEU A 37 -11.06 29.81 -2.23
C LEU A 37 -11.51 28.71 -3.20
N ILE A 38 -12.72 28.85 -3.77
CA ILE A 38 -13.28 27.86 -4.68
C ILE A 38 -12.40 27.72 -5.93
N ARG A 39 -11.93 28.84 -6.51
CA ARG A 39 -10.99 28.78 -7.64
C ARG A 39 -9.72 28.04 -7.27
N ALA A 40 -9.09 28.38 -6.15
CA ALA A 40 -7.85 27.74 -5.71
C ALA A 40 -8.03 26.23 -5.45
N ALA A 41 -9.15 25.85 -4.82
CA ALA A 41 -9.50 24.45 -4.57
C ALA A 41 -9.70 23.68 -5.88
N VAL A 42 -10.46 24.24 -6.83
CA VAL A 42 -10.70 23.63 -8.15
C VAL A 42 -9.40 23.53 -8.95
N TYR A 43 -8.57 24.57 -8.98
CA TYR A 43 -7.26 24.52 -9.64
C TYR A 43 -6.36 23.45 -9.01
N SER A 44 -6.32 23.37 -7.68
CA SER A 44 -5.58 22.32 -6.97
C SER A 44 -6.13 20.93 -7.28
N TYR A 45 -7.45 20.76 -7.35
CA TYR A 45 -8.09 19.48 -7.66
C TYR A 45 -7.79 19.02 -9.10
N ILE A 46 -7.96 19.91 -10.08
CA ILE A 46 -7.66 19.64 -11.50
C ILE A 46 -6.17 19.36 -11.69
N HIS A 47 -5.29 20.12 -11.03
CA HIS A 47 -3.86 19.87 -11.11
C HIS A 47 -3.44 18.60 -10.39
N LYS A 48 -4.06 18.24 -9.26
CA LYS A 48 -3.80 16.94 -8.59
C LYS A 48 -4.23 15.76 -9.45
N SER A 49 -5.38 15.84 -10.11
CA SER A 49 -5.88 14.77 -10.99
C SER A 49 -5.05 14.65 -12.28
N GLY A 50 -4.51 15.76 -12.82
CA GLY A 50 -3.57 15.71 -13.94
C GLY A 50 -2.14 15.23 -13.58
N TYR A 51 -1.71 15.40 -12.32
CA TYR A 51 -0.39 14.96 -11.85
C TYR A 51 -0.37 13.52 -11.34
N GLN A 52 -1.49 12.97 -10.84
CA GLN A 52 -1.51 11.58 -10.37
C GLN A 52 -1.41 10.53 -11.49
N GLU A 53 -1.84 10.83 -12.71
CA GLU A 53 -1.70 9.89 -13.84
C GLU A 53 -0.37 10.01 -14.61
N ARG A 54 0.38 11.12 -14.46
CA ARG A 54 1.67 11.32 -15.19
C ARG A 54 2.93 11.22 -14.33
N GLN A 55 2.82 11.16 -13.00
CA GLN A 55 3.97 10.99 -12.09
C GLN A 55 3.96 9.67 -11.31
N GLN A 56 3.37 8.61 -11.90
CA GLN A 56 3.75 7.23 -11.57
C GLN A 56 4.83 6.68 -12.50
N GLU A 57 5.62 7.53 -13.17
CA GLU A 57 7.05 7.24 -13.24
C GLU A 57 7.56 7.39 -11.81
N SER A 58 7.37 6.35 -11.00
CA SER A 58 8.06 6.20 -9.74
C SER A 58 9.53 6.34 -10.10
N GLU A 59 10.17 7.44 -9.72
CA GLU A 59 11.61 7.55 -9.82
C GLU A 59 12.15 6.48 -8.87
N ILE A 60 12.36 5.27 -9.38
CA ILE A 60 12.73 4.10 -8.60
C ILE A 60 14.08 4.44 -7.99
N THR A 61 14.03 4.88 -6.74
CA THR A 61 15.23 5.29 -6.02
C THR A 61 15.87 4.02 -5.49
N PHE A 62 16.79 3.48 -6.26
CA PHE A 62 17.55 2.31 -5.84
C PHE A 62 18.44 2.65 -4.64
N SER A 63 18.69 1.67 -3.77
CA SER A 63 19.63 1.85 -2.67
C SER A 63 21.03 2.15 -3.21
N LYS A 64 21.83 2.91 -2.43
CA LYS A 64 23.23 3.21 -2.78
C LYS A 64 24.05 1.94 -3.01
N ALA A 65 23.77 0.88 -2.26
CA ALA A 65 24.43 -0.42 -2.44
C ALA A 65 24.10 -1.04 -3.81
N THR A 66 22.83 -1.03 -4.21
CA THR A 66 22.40 -1.52 -5.52
C THR A 66 23.05 -0.74 -6.66
N MET A 67 23.10 0.59 -6.54
CA MET A 67 23.76 1.44 -7.55
C MET A 67 25.26 1.18 -7.66
N ASN A 68 25.96 1.03 -6.53
CA ASN A 68 27.37 0.69 -6.54
C ASN A 68 27.63 -0.68 -7.21
N THR A 69 26.75 -1.66 -7.00
CA THR A 69 26.87 -2.97 -7.65
C THR A 69 26.68 -2.87 -9.15
N LEU A 70 25.67 -2.12 -9.62
CA LEU A 70 25.46 -1.87 -11.04
C LEU A 70 26.66 -1.16 -11.67
N ASP A 71 27.21 -0.15 -10.98
CA ASP A 71 28.42 0.55 -11.42
C ASP A 71 29.61 -0.38 -11.59
N GLN A 72 29.84 -1.29 -10.65
CA GLN A 72 30.92 -2.26 -10.77
C GLN A 72 30.74 -3.19 -11.98
N MET A 73 29.50 -3.53 -12.33
CA MET A 73 29.23 -4.39 -13.50
C MET A 73 29.46 -3.65 -14.82
N VAL A 74 29.13 -2.36 -14.88
CA VAL A 74 29.44 -1.49 -16.03
C VAL A 74 30.96 -1.28 -16.16
N VAL A 75 31.65 -0.98 -15.06
CA VAL A 75 33.12 -0.79 -15.05
C VAL A 75 33.86 -2.06 -15.48
N LYS A 76 33.35 -3.24 -15.13
CA LYS A 76 33.88 -4.53 -15.58
C LYS A 76 33.57 -4.86 -17.04
N GLY A 77 32.82 -4.00 -17.74
CA GLY A 77 32.48 -4.15 -19.16
C GLY A 77 31.42 -5.21 -19.44
N LEU A 78 30.69 -5.69 -18.44
CA LEU A 78 29.58 -6.64 -18.66
C LEU A 78 28.36 -5.96 -19.30
N PHE A 79 28.17 -4.67 -19.03
CA PHE A 79 27.08 -3.86 -19.56
C PHE A 79 27.61 -2.53 -20.09
N LYS A 80 26.92 -1.98 -21.10
CA LYS A 80 27.33 -0.71 -21.71
C LYS A 80 27.08 0.48 -20.79
N ASP A 81 25.95 0.44 -20.10
CA ASP A 81 25.52 1.45 -19.15
C ASP A 81 24.64 0.83 -18.06
N ARG A 82 24.22 1.65 -17.09
CA ARG A 82 23.38 1.19 -15.98
C ARG A 82 22.00 0.74 -16.45
N ASN A 83 21.47 1.33 -17.53
CA ASN A 83 20.13 1.01 -18.02
C ASN A 83 20.12 -0.36 -18.71
N ASP A 84 21.16 -0.67 -19.48
CA ASP A 84 21.41 -1.99 -20.09
C ASP A 84 21.49 -3.09 -19.01
N ALA A 85 22.19 -2.80 -17.90
CA ALA A 85 22.23 -3.70 -16.75
C ALA A 85 20.85 -3.92 -16.11
N LEU A 86 20.07 -2.85 -15.92
CA LEU A 86 18.72 -2.93 -15.35
C LEU A 86 17.75 -3.69 -16.27
N GLU A 87 17.79 -3.42 -17.57
CA GLU A 87 16.96 -4.12 -18.56
C GLU A 87 17.29 -5.61 -18.59
N PHE A 88 18.58 -5.96 -18.54
CA PHE A 88 19.00 -7.35 -18.46
C PHE A 88 18.47 -8.05 -17.20
N ILE A 89 18.57 -7.40 -16.04
CA ILE A 89 18.06 -7.94 -14.77
C ILE A 89 16.55 -8.14 -14.84
N MET A 90 15.81 -7.14 -15.32
CA MET A 90 14.35 -7.23 -15.44
C MET A 90 13.91 -8.34 -16.40
N ARG A 91 14.60 -8.48 -17.54
CA ARG A 91 14.37 -9.58 -18.47
C ARG A 91 14.61 -10.93 -17.80
N LYS A 92 15.73 -11.09 -17.07
CA LYS A 92 16.05 -12.34 -16.36
C LYS A 92 15.05 -12.69 -15.27
N VAL A 93 14.61 -11.72 -14.48
CA VAL A 93 13.57 -11.92 -13.46
C VAL A 93 12.26 -12.45 -14.07
N ASN A 94 11.90 -11.95 -15.26
CA ASN A 94 10.71 -12.38 -15.98
C ASN A 94 10.87 -13.77 -16.62
N GLU A 95 12.00 -14.02 -17.30
CA GLU A 95 12.31 -15.30 -17.95
C GLU A 95 12.37 -16.45 -16.94
N GLU A 96 13.00 -16.23 -15.78
CA GLU A 96 13.19 -17.26 -14.76
C GLU A 96 11.98 -17.39 -13.82
N HIS A 97 10.92 -16.58 -14.05
CA HIS A 97 9.77 -16.45 -13.14
C HIS A 97 10.18 -16.27 -11.67
N PHE A 98 11.35 -15.69 -11.43
CA PHE A 98 11.99 -15.66 -10.13
C PHE A 98 11.09 -14.98 -9.10
N LEU A 99 10.46 -13.87 -9.49
CA LEU A 99 9.59 -13.09 -8.60
C LEU A 99 8.38 -13.91 -8.14
N SER A 100 7.73 -14.63 -9.06
CA SER A 100 6.57 -15.47 -8.75
C SER A 100 6.95 -16.62 -7.82
N ILE A 101 8.07 -17.28 -8.09
CA ILE A 101 8.59 -18.40 -7.28
C ILE A 101 8.98 -17.90 -5.88
N TRP A 102 9.68 -16.78 -5.81
CA TRP A 102 10.14 -16.18 -4.55
C TRP A 102 8.96 -15.72 -3.69
N LEU A 103 7.98 -15.03 -4.28
CA LEU A 103 6.75 -14.63 -3.58
C LEU A 103 5.96 -15.85 -3.10
N SER A 104 5.84 -16.89 -3.93
CA SER A 104 5.17 -18.14 -3.55
C SER A 104 5.84 -18.84 -2.36
N LYS A 105 7.18 -18.85 -2.31
CA LYS A 105 7.95 -19.37 -1.17
C LYS A 105 7.75 -18.53 0.08
N LEU A 106 7.72 -17.21 -0.06
CA LEU A 106 7.53 -16.29 1.04
C LEU A 106 6.13 -16.48 1.63
N VAL A 107 5.07 -16.48 0.81
CA VAL A 107 3.69 -16.75 1.25
C VAL A 107 3.57 -18.11 1.93
N LYS A 108 4.19 -19.17 1.39
CA LYS A 108 4.21 -20.48 2.04
C LYS A 108 4.90 -20.46 3.40
N GLY A 109 6.06 -19.79 3.53
CA GLY A 109 6.75 -19.65 4.82
C GLY A 109 5.95 -18.86 5.86
N TYR A 110 5.19 -17.85 5.43
CA TYR A 110 4.26 -17.11 6.30
C TYR A 110 3.04 -17.94 6.70
N LEU A 111 2.55 -18.85 5.84
CA LEU A 111 1.46 -19.76 6.17
C LEU A 111 1.93 -20.87 7.12
N ASP A 112 3.11 -21.46 6.89
CA ASP A 112 3.69 -22.49 7.77
C ASP A 112 3.93 -21.95 9.20
N THR A 113 4.40 -20.71 9.31
CA THR A 113 4.59 -20.05 10.62
C THR A 113 3.27 -19.66 11.28
N ARG A 114 2.20 -19.41 10.51
CA ARG A 114 0.86 -19.17 11.05
C ARG A 114 0.20 -20.44 11.55
N ASP A 115 0.34 -21.56 10.84
CA ASP A 115 -0.21 -22.85 11.28
C ASP A 115 0.44 -23.32 12.58
N LEU A 116 1.74 -23.07 12.76
CA LEU A 116 2.47 -23.38 14.00
C LEU A 116 2.00 -22.53 15.21
N LEU A 117 1.55 -21.29 14.99
CA LEU A 117 0.99 -20.43 16.04
C LEU A 117 -0.47 -20.76 16.39
N THR A 118 -1.16 -21.55 15.56
CA THR A 118 -2.55 -21.99 15.81
C THR A 118 -2.68 -23.40 16.36
N MET A 119 -1.59 -24.18 16.45
CA MET A 119 -1.61 -25.54 16.95
C MET A 119 -1.35 -25.69 18.46
N ASP A 120 -1.08 -24.61 19.19
CA ASP A 120 -0.76 -24.67 20.63
C ASP A 120 -1.98 -24.68 21.57
N ASP A 121 -3.21 -24.85 21.08
CA ASP A 121 -4.42 -24.76 21.93
C ASP A 121 -5.43 -25.91 21.77
N PHE A 122 -4.97 -27.13 21.45
CA PHE A 122 -5.86 -28.31 21.32
C PHE A 122 -5.35 -29.60 21.97
N SER A 123 -4.70 -29.52 23.14
CA SER A 123 -4.38 -30.73 23.92
C SER A 123 -4.63 -30.62 25.43
N SER A 124 -5.71 -29.94 25.84
CA SER A 124 -6.17 -30.04 27.23
C SER A 124 -7.69 -29.94 27.32
N MET A 125 -8.39 -30.89 26.70
CA MET A 125 -9.82 -31.08 26.92
C MET A 125 -10.21 -32.55 26.80
N ASP A 126 -9.58 -33.38 27.63
CA ASP A 126 -10.08 -34.72 27.95
C ASP A 126 -9.82 -34.99 29.43
N GLU A 127 -10.63 -34.40 30.31
CA GLU A 127 -10.84 -34.98 31.64
C GLU A 127 -12.16 -34.48 32.23
N LYS A 128 -13.03 -35.45 32.56
CA LYS A 128 -14.40 -35.42 33.13
C LYS A 128 -15.44 -35.77 32.06
N ASP A 129 -16.23 -36.84 32.17
CA ASP A 129 -16.76 -37.54 33.35
C ASP A 129 -17.12 -38.98 32.96
N ASP A 130 -16.76 -39.96 33.80
CA ASP A 130 -17.69 -41.04 34.11
C ASP A 130 -17.45 -41.53 35.55
N LYS A 131 -18.32 -41.03 36.43
CA LYS A 131 -18.41 -41.39 37.86
C LYS A 131 -19.20 -42.68 38.03
N GLN A 132 -18.61 -43.59 38.79
CA GLN A 132 -19.22 -44.38 39.88
C GLN A 132 -20.52 -45.17 39.61
N ARG A 133 -20.40 -46.51 39.63
CA ARG A 133 -21.32 -47.38 40.38
C ARG A 133 -20.54 -48.56 40.97
N GLY A 134 -20.61 -48.71 42.29
CA GLY A 134 -19.89 -49.72 43.06
C GLY A 134 -20.69 -50.99 43.34
N GLU A 135 -20.03 -51.82 44.15
CA GLU A 135 -20.52 -52.90 45.04
C GLU A 135 -20.68 -54.35 44.53
N SER A 136 -19.63 -55.13 44.87
CA SER A 136 -19.68 -56.30 45.78
C SER A 136 -20.02 -57.73 45.30
N ASN A 137 -19.31 -58.67 45.94
CA ASN A 137 -19.44 -60.15 46.03
C ASN A 137 -18.81 -60.95 44.87
N GLY A 138 -17.90 -61.92 45.05
CA GLY A 138 -17.30 -62.64 46.19
C GLY A 138 -16.49 -63.83 45.60
N PRO A 139 -15.63 -64.53 46.35
CA PRO A 139 -14.67 -65.50 45.81
C PRO A 139 -15.28 -66.90 45.66
N LYS A 140 -14.66 -67.77 44.84
CA LYS A 140 -14.59 -69.23 45.09
C LYS A 140 -13.68 -69.98 44.09
N LEU A 141 -12.71 -70.68 44.71
CA LEU A 141 -12.09 -71.97 44.38
C LEU A 141 -11.32 -72.12 43.06
#